data_AF-A0A354WRP6-F1
#
_entry.id   AF-A0A354WRP6-F1
#
_cell.length_a   1.000
_cell.length_b   1.000
_cell.length_c   1.000
_cell.angle_alpha   90.00
_cell.angle_beta   90.00
_cell.angle_gamma   90.00
#
_symmetry.space_group_name_H-M   'P 1'
#
loop_
_entity.id
_entity.type
_entity.pdbx_description
1 polymer ?
#
loop_
_entity_poly.entity_id
_entity_poly.type
_entity_poly.pdbx_seq_one_letter_code
_entity_poly.pdbx_strand_id
1 'polypeptide(L)'
;MELVNGRPADCAGRLEKEIRCYDLLDSLGIDYRRIDHEAAMTMEACEEIDRVLDAVICKNLLLCNRQCTEFYLLMLPGDKHFKTSVLSKEIGSSRLSFASPEYMEKFLDITPGSVSVLGLMN
;
A
#
# COMPACT_ATOMS: atom_id res chain seq x y z
N MET A 1 6.30 -19.57 3.80
CA MET A 1 6.44 -18.14 4.14
C MET A 1 6.84 -18.05 5.61
N GLU A 2 7.85 -17.24 5.93
CA GLU A 2 8.31 -17.06 7.32
C GLU A 2 8.26 -15.58 7.69
N LEU A 3 7.82 -15.28 8.91
CA LEU A 3 7.79 -13.94 9.46
C LEU A 3 9.17 -13.59 10.03
N VAL A 4 9.82 -12.59 9.43
CA VAL A 4 11.18 -12.16 9.78
C VAL A 4 11.14 -10.75 10.35
N ASN A 5 11.93 -10.48 11.39
CA ASN A 5 12.06 -9.13 11.95
C ASN A 5 13.06 -8.31 11.12
N GLY A 6 12.68 -7.07 10.79
CA GLY A 6 13.55 -6.09 10.12
C GLY A 6 13.84 -6.37 8.64
N ARG A 7 14.78 -5.61 8.08
CA ARG A 7 15.18 -5.70 6.66
C ARG A 7 15.79 -7.05 6.28
N PRO A 8 15.79 -7.41 4.99
CA PRO A 8 16.60 -8.52 4.47
C PRO A 8 18.09 -8.34 4.79
N ALA A 9 18.77 -9.44 5.14
CA ALA A 9 20.22 -9.42 5.34
C ALA A 9 21.00 -9.14 4.06
N ASP A 10 20.43 -9.53 2.91
CA ASP A 10 20.92 -9.22 1.58
C ASP A 10 19.80 -8.58 0.75
N CYS A 11 20.10 -7.43 0.14
CA CYS A 11 19.17 -6.71 -0.73
C CYS A 11 19.42 -6.98 -2.22
N ALA A 12 20.34 -7.88 -2.59
CA ALA A 12 20.56 -8.26 -3.97
C ALA A 12 19.26 -8.76 -4.63
N GLY A 13 18.93 -8.19 -5.79
CA GLY A 13 17.72 -8.54 -6.55
C GLY A 13 16.43 -7.88 -6.04
N ARG A 14 16.47 -7.10 -4.95
CA ARG A 14 15.34 -6.30 -4.47
C ARG A 14 15.18 -5.04 -5.33
N LEU A 15 13.97 -4.52 -5.40
CA LEU A 15 13.71 -3.26 -6.10
C LEU A 15 14.29 -2.08 -5.30
N GLU A 16 14.80 -1.06 -6.00
CA GLU A 16 15.30 0.15 -5.34
C GLU A 16 14.24 0.81 -4.44
N LYS A 17 12.99 0.85 -4.91
CA LYS A 17 11.85 1.36 -4.14
C LYS A 17 11.56 0.58 -2.86
N GLU A 18 11.84 -0.72 -2.84
CA GLU A 18 11.69 -1.57 -1.66
C GLU A 18 12.79 -1.27 -0.64
N ILE A 19 14.03 -1.10 -1.11
CA ILE A 19 15.17 -0.77 -0.25
C ILE A 19 14.94 0.58 0.46
N ARG A 20 14.42 1.59 -0.26
CA ARG A 20 14.05 2.88 0.33
C ARG A 20 13.04 2.75 1.49
N CYS A 21 12.14 1.76 1.45
CA CYS A 21 11.18 1.53 2.54
C CYS A 21 11.91 1.13 3.82
N TYR A 22 12.86 0.21 3.71
CA TYR A 22 13.66 -0.23 4.84
C TYR A 22 14.50 0.92 5.39
N ASP A 23 15.18 1.67 4.53
CA ASP A 23 16.01 2.78 4.94
C ASP A 23 15.21 3.86 5.67
N LEU A 24 13.98 4.16 5.21
CA LEU A 24 13.07 5.07 5.92
C LEU A 24 12.69 4.53 7.29
N LEU A 25 12.19 3.31 7.38
CA LEU A 25 11.74 2.72 8.65
C LEU A 25 12.87 2.63 9.66
N ASP A 26 14.06 2.19 9.22
CA ASP A 26 15.27 2.12 10.02
C ASP A 26 15.67 3.53 10.52
N SER A 27 15.63 4.56 9.66
CA SER A 27 15.97 5.94 10.01
C SER A 27 15.01 6.56 11.04
N LEU A 28 13.75 6.12 11.04
CA LEU A 28 12.73 6.54 12.00
C LEU A 28 12.76 5.70 13.29
N GLY A 29 13.56 4.64 13.34
CA GLY A 29 13.58 3.69 14.47
C GLY A 29 12.27 2.94 14.64
N ILE A 30 11.55 2.67 13.54
CA ILE A 30 10.28 1.93 13.54
C ILE A 30 10.60 0.45 13.37
N ASP A 31 10.21 -0.37 14.36
CA ASP A 31 10.30 -1.83 14.25
C ASP A 31 9.24 -2.36 13.29
N TYR A 32 9.63 -3.30 12.43
CA TYR A 32 8.72 -3.98 11.50
C TYR A 32 9.06 -5.45 11.35
N ARG A 33 8.06 -6.20 10.90
CA ARG A 33 8.18 -7.59 10.48
C ARG A 33 7.81 -7.68 9.02
N ARG A 34 8.43 -8.60 8.29
CA ARG A 34 8.20 -8.83 6.87
C ARG A 34 8.00 -10.31 6.59
N ILE A 35 7.31 -10.58 5.50
CA ILE A 35 7.20 -11.91 4.90
C ILE A 35 7.48 -11.72 3.42
N ASP A 36 8.37 -12.53 2.87
CA ASP A 36 8.54 -12.62 1.42
C ASP A 36 7.62 -13.73 0.89
N HIS A 37 6.92 -13.42 -0.21
CA HIS A 37 6.03 -14.36 -0.88
C HIS A 37 6.02 -14.07 -2.38
N GLU A 38 5.70 -15.09 -3.18
CA GLU A 38 5.40 -14.92 -4.59
C GLU A 38 4.14 -14.08 -4.78
N ALA A 39 3.96 -13.45 -5.94
CA ALA A 39 2.79 -12.62 -6.20
C ALA A 39 1.48 -13.40 -5.94
N ALA A 40 0.73 -12.97 -4.92
CA ALA A 40 -0.53 -13.59 -4.52
C ALA A 40 -1.66 -13.07 -5.40
N MET A 41 -1.88 -13.76 -6.53
CA MET A 41 -2.94 -13.43 -7.50
C MET A 41 -4.24 -14.21 -7.26
N THR A 42 -4.23 -15.15 -6.30
CA THR A 42 -5.39 -15.98 -5.95
C THR A 42 -5.84 -15.71 -4.52
N MET A 43 -7.12 -15.97 -4.23
CA MET A 43 -7.67 -15.78 -2.89
C MET A 43 -6.99 -16.71 -1.88
N GLU A 44 -6.66 -17.94 -2.28
CA GLU A 44 -5.99 -18.93 -1.44
C GLU A 44 -4.59 -18.47 -1.02
N ALA A 45 -3.85 -17.82 -1.91
CA ALA A 45 -2.53 -17.27 -1.59
C ALA A 45 -2.63 -16.11 -0.59
N CYS A 46 -3.65 -15.25 -0.73
CA CYS A 46 -3.92 -14.18 0.22
C CYS A 46 -4.27 -14.73 1.61
N GLU A 47 -5.10 -15.78 1.71
CA GLU A 47 -5.47 -16.40 2.99
C GLU A 47 -4.29 -17.06 3.72
N GLU A 48 -3.30 -17.56 2.98
CA GLU A 48 -2.08 -18.10 3.59
C GLU A 48 -1.20 -16.98 4.15
N ILE A 49 -1.08 -15.86 3.42
CA ILE A 49 -0.38 -14.66 3.88
C ILE A 49 -1.05 -14.09 5.14
N ASP A 50 -2.39 -13.95 5.12
CA ASP A 50 -3.19 -13.47 6.26
C ASP A 50 -2.92 -14.29 7.53
N ARG A 51 -2.88 -15.61 7.40
CA ARG A 51 -2.64 -16.53 8.53
C ARG A 51 -1.27 -16.37 9.17
N VAL A 52 -0.25 -15.98 8.39
CA VAL A 52 1.12 -15.82 8.89
C VAL A 52 1.37 -14.41 9.44
N LEU A 53 0.71 -13.39 8.88
CA LEU A 53 0.97 -11.99 9.23
C LEU A 53 0.41 -11.56 10.59
N ASP A 54 -0.58 -12.27 11.15
CA ASP A 54 -1.27 -11.92 12.40
C ASP A 54 -1.55 -10.42 12.52
N ALA A 55 -1.99 -9.83 11.40
CA ALA A 55 -2.19 -8.39 11.24
C ALA A 55 -3.41 -8.14 10.37
N VAL A 56 -4.06 -6.99 10.58
CA VAL A 56 -5.17 -6.56 9.72
C VAL A 56 -4.60 -6.08 8.39
N ILE A 57 -4.88 -6.82 7.32
CA ILE A 57 -4.50 -6.38 5.98
C ILE A 57 -5.40 -5.22 5.54
N CYS A 58 -4.73 -4.10 5.25
CA CYS A 58 -5.35 -2.93 4.67
C CYS A 58 -5.15 -2.93 3.15
N LYS A 59 -6.23 -2.67 2.42
CA LYS A 59 -6.13 -2.24 1.02
C LYS A 59 -5.91 -0.73 0.98
N ASN A 60 -5.15 -0.27 -0.01
CA ASN A 60 -4.84 1.13 -0.22
C ASN A 60 -5.45 1.58 -1.55
N LEU A 61 -6.14 2.71 -1.56
CA LEU A 61 -6.78 3.28 -2.75
C LEU A 61 -6.24 4.68 -3.00
N LEU A 62 -5.67 4.93 -4.18
CA LEU A 62 -5.38 6.29 -4.62
C LEU A 62 -6.60 6.87 -5.32
N LEU A 63 -7.13 7.96 -4.78
CA LEU A 63 -8.34 8.63 -5.25
C LEU A 63 -8.02 10.07 -5.65
N CYS A 64 -8.85 10.65 -6.51
CA CYS A 64 -8.74 12.05 -6.88
C CYS A 64 -10.12 12.68 -7.10
N ASN A 65 -10.18 14.01 -7.04
CA ASN A 65 -11.34 14.74 -7.53
C ASN A 65 -11.44 14.65 -9.06
N ARG A 66 -12.57 15.09 -9.64
CA ARG A 66 -12.81 14.99 -11.09
C ARG A 66 -11.79 15.74 -11.93
N GLN A 67 -11.23 16.81 -11.40
CA GLN A 67 -10.24 17.65 -12.07
C GLN A 67 -8.80 17.14 -11.91
N CYS A 68 -8.58 16.08 -11.11
CA CYS A 68 -7.26 15.57 -10.76
C CYS A 68 -6.33 16.65 -10.19
N THR A 69 -6.88 17.57 -9.38
CA THR A 69 -6.11 18.62 -8.69
C THR A 69 -5.88 18.29 -7.22
N GLU A 70 -6.68 17.40 -6.65
CA GLU A 70 -6.59 16.94 -5.27
C GLU A 70 -6.57 15.42 -5.26
N PHE A 71 -5.61 14.85 -4.52
CA PHE A 71 -5.38 13.41 -4.43
C PHE A 71 -5.45 12.96 -2.97
N TYR A 72 -5.95 11.74 -2.78
CA TYR A 72 -6.19 11.16 -1.48
C TYR A 72 -5.72 9.70 -1.49
N LEU A 73 -4.89 9.32 -0.52
CA LEU A 73 -4.55 7.92 -0.28
C LEU A 73 -5.41 7.40 0.87
N LEU A 74 -6.39 6.54 0.54
CA LEU A 74 -7.27 5.93 1.54
C LEU A 74 -6.74 4.54 1.93
N MET A 75 -6.51 4.36 3.23
CA MET A 75 -6.30 3.04 3.83
C MET A 75 -7.60 2.52 4.44
N LEU A 76 -7.94 1.27 4.18
CA LEU A 76 -9.09 0.61 4.80
C LEU A 76 -8.87 -0.91 4.93
N PRO A 77 -9.45 -1.56 5.96
CA PRO A 77 -9.44 -3.02 6.05
C PRO A 77 -9.98 -3.69 4.79
N GLY A 78 -9.45 -4.86 4.44
CA GLY A 78 -9.82 -5.60 3.23
C GLY A 78 -11.33 -5.88 3.12
N ASP A 79 -11.95 -6.26 4.24
CA ASP A 79 -13.38 -6.58 4.40
C ASP A 79 -14.31 -5.35 4.38
N LYS A 80 -13.76 -4.15 4.64
CA LYS A 80 -14.56 -2.92 4.65
C LYS A 80 -14.99 -2.53 3.25
N HIS A 81 -16.30 -2.41 3.05
CA HIS A 81 -16.87 -1.97 1.78
C HIS A 81 -16.58 -0.47 1.55
N PHE A 82 -15.98 -0.13 0.41
CA PHE A 82 -15.69 1.25 0.05
C PHE A 82 -16.86 1.88 -0.71
N LYS A 83 -17.25 3.12 -0.35
CA LYS A 83 -18.23 3.93 -1.08
C LYS A 83 -17.73 5.37 -1.19
N THR A 84 -17.35 5.79 -2.40
CA THR A 84 -16.86 7.15 -2.68
C THR A 84 -17.81 8.25 -2.22
N SER A 85 -19.12 8.04 -2.32
CA SER A 85 -20.14 9.02 -1.91
C SER A 85 -20.20 9.25 -0.40
N VAL A 86 -19.80 8.27 0.41
CA VAL A 86 -19.71 8.41 1.87
C VAL A 86 -18.44 9.19 2.20
N LEU A 87 -17.29 8.73 1.72
CA LEU A 87 -16.00 9.37 1.98
C LEU A 87 -16.00 10.84 1.56
N SER A 88 -16.50 11.15 0.35
CA SER A 88 -16.49 12.53 -0.15
C SER A 88 -17.27 13.48 0.78
N LYS A 89 -18.35 12.99 1.42
CA LYS A 89 -19.12 13.77 2.39
C LYS A 89 -18.38 13.92 3.72
N GLU A 90 -17.74 12.84 4.21
CA GLU A 90 -17.01 12.84 5.48
C GLU A 90 -15.82 13.80 5.47
N ILE A 91 -15.10 13.87 4.35
CA ILE A 91 -13.92 14.74 4.22
C ILE A 91 -14.24 16.10 3.59
N GLY A 92 -15.50 16.37 3.27
CA GLY A 92 -15.93 17.64 2.65
C GLY A 92 -15.38 17.86 1.23
N SER A 93 -15.05 16.79 0.49
CA SER A 93 -14.53 16.89 -0.87
C SER A 93 -15.64 16.86 -1.93
N SER A 94 -15.30 17.31 -3.14
CA SER A 94 -16.07 16.94 -4.32
C SER A 94 -16.06 15.40 -4.54
N ARG A 95 -16.94 14.90 -5.42
CA ARG A 95 -17.02 13.46 -5.72
C ARG A 95 -15.66 12.92 -6.15
N LEU A 96 -15.22 11.89 -5.45
CA LEU A 96 -13.96 11.20 -5.72
C LEU A 96 -14.12 10.06 -6.74
N SER A 97 -13.04 9.82 -7.47
CA SER A 97 -12.82 8.72 -8.41
C SER A 97 -11.48 8.05 -8.11
N PHE A 98 -11.25 6.84 -8.63
CA PHE A 98 -9.91 6.24 -8.62
C PHE A 98 -8.97 7.04 -9.51
N ALA A 99 -7.77 7.30 -9.00
CA ALA A 99 -6.71 7.90 -9.81
C ALA A 99 -6.21 6.89 -10.85
N SER A 100 -5.79 7.40 -12.00
CA SER A 100 -5.23 6.55 -13.05
C SER A 100 -3.81 6.07 -12.69
N PRO A 101 -3.32 4.97 -13.31
CA PRO A 101 -1.99 4.42 -13.04
C PRO A 101 -0.86 5.43 -13.16
N GLU A 102 -0.95 6.39 -14.09
CA GLU A 102 0.09 7.40 -14.30
C GLU A 102 0.31 8.28 -13.05
N TYR A 103 -0.74 8.51 -12.25
CA TYR A 103 -0.60 9.24 -10.99
C TYR A 103 -0.02 8.39 -9.86
N MET A 104 -0.21 7.07 -9.89
CA MET A 104 0.42 6.16 -8.92
C MET A 104 1.93 6.14 -9.14
N GLU A 105 2.37 6.04 -10.39
CA GLU A 105 3.80 6.10 -10.74
C GLU A 105 4.36 7.49 -10.42
N LYS A 106 3.67 8.55 -10.82
CA LYS A 106 4.12 9.93 -10.61
C LYS A 106 4.26 10.33 -9.14
N PHE A 107 3.31 9.96 -8.29
CA PHE A 107 3.27 10.42 -6.90
C PHE A 107 3.80 9.42 -5.89
N LEU A 108 3.77 8.13 -6.23
CA LEU A 108 4.09 7.08 -5.29
C LEU A 108 5.14 6.10 -5.84
N ASP A 109 5.64 6.27 -7.06
CA ASP A 109 6.57 5.33 -7.72
C ASP A 109 6.13 3.85 -7.58
N ILE A 110 4.85 3.58 -7.82
CA ILE A 110 4.28 2.22 -7.78
C ILE A 110 3.34 1.97 -8.95
N THR A 111 3.17 0.69 -9.28
CA THR A 111 2.27 0.21 -10.33
C THR A 111 0.93 -0.25 -9.76
N PRO A 112 -0.14 -0.35 -10.59
CA PRO A 112 -1.41 -0.92 -10.17
C PRO A 112 -1.25 -2.31 -9.55
N GLY A 113 -1.99 -2.56 -8.47
CA GLY A 113 -1.87 -3.79 -7.67
C GLY A 113 -0.86 -3.71 -6.53
N SER A 114 -0.01 -2.67 -6.49
CA SER A 114 1.04 -2.48 -5.47
C SER A 114 0.83 -1.22 -4.61
N VAL A 115 -0.40 -0.73 -4.50
CA VAL A 115 -0.69 0.51 -3.75
C VAL A 115 -0.37 0.33 -2.26
N SER A 116 0.48 1.19 -1.72
CA SER A 116 0.95 1.13 -0.33
C SER A 116 1.11 2.53 0.26
N VAL A 117 0.87 2.66 1.58
CA VAL A 117 1.15 3.88 2.34
C VAL A 117 2.62 4.26 2.32
N LEU A 118 3.51 3.27 2.22
CA LEU A 118 4.95 3.53 2.12
C LEU A 118 5.32 4.28 0.83
N GLY A 119 4.46 4.27 -0.19
CA GLY A 119 4.67 5.05 -1.41
C GLY A 119 4.72 6.56 -1.18
N LEU A 120 4.19 7.06 -0.05
CA LEU A 120 4.23 8.50 0.30
C LEU A 120 5.64 9.05 0.55
N MET A 121 6.64 8.18 0.70
CA MET A 121 8.03 8.60 0.90
C MET A 121 8.79 8.88 -0.40
N ASN A 122 8.23 8.50 -1.55
CA ASN A 122 8.87 8.58 -2.85
C ASN A 122 8.76 9.99 -3.44
#